data_AF-A0A923EHD2-F1
#
_entry.id   AF-A0A923EHD2-F1
#
_cell.length_a   1.000
_cell.length_b   1.000
_cell.length_c   1.000
_cell.angle_alpha   90.00
_cell.angle_beta   90.00
_cell.angle_gamma   90.00
#
_symmetry.space_group_name_H-M   'P 1'
#
loop_
_entity.id
_entity.type
_entity.pdbx_description
1 polymer ?
#
loop_
_entity_poly.entity_id
_entity_poly.type
_entity_poly.pdbx_seq_one_letter_code
_entity_poly.pdbx_strand_id
1 'polypeptide(L)'
;MMVALFALIILLFIMGSVPPTSRDALTHHLSVPKLWIENSGMVEMPHLIFSYYPMNLDLLYVIPMLFGNDIIPKYIHFLFALGTAWLIHSYLKQRTTRTLSLLGVLLFLSTPVIVRLSISVYVDLGLIFFSWVSIFFLFEWARSPKSLKHLIFS
;
A
#
# COMPACT_ATOMS: atom_id res chain seq x y z
N MET A 1 12.51 -20.57 2.95
CA MET A 1 12.27 -19.18 2.46
C MET A 1 10.91 -19.05 1.78
N MET A 2 10.65 -19.71 0.64
CA MET A 2 9.36 -19.58 -0.08
C MET A 2 8.15 -20.03 0.74
N VAL A 3 8.25 -21.17 1.44
CA VAL A 3 7.19 -21.65 2.34
C VAL A 3 6.89 -20.64 3.45
N ALA A 4 7.92 -20.05 4.06
CA ALA A 4 7.76 -19.04 5.10
C ALA A 4 7.10 -17.75 4.57
N LEU A 5 7.49 -17.29 3.37
CA LEU A 5 6.85 -16.15 2.71
C LEU A 5 5.38 -16.42 2.40
N PHE A 6 5.07 -17.60 1.85
CA PHE A 6 3.70 -17.98 1.54
C PHE A 6 2.84 -18.07 2.81
N ALA A 7 3.36 -18.72 3.85
CA ALA A 7 2.70 -18.79 5.16
C ALA A 7 2.46 -17.39 5.76
N LEU A 8 3.42 -16.47 5.66
CA LEU A 8 3.28 -15.10 6.14
C LEU A 8 2.19 -14.34 5.35
N ILE A 9 2.18 -14.43 4.02
CA ILE A 9 1.17 -13.77 3.18
C ILE A 9 -0.23 -14.30 3.51
N ILE A 10 -0.38 -15.63 3.67
CA ILE A 10 -1.66 -16.23 4.10
C ILE A 10 -2.06 -15.72 5.48
N LEU A 11 -1.14 -15.67 6.43
CA LEU A 11 -1.42 -15.17 7.77
C LEU A 11 -1.90 -13.72 7.74
N LEU A 12 -1.22 -12.84 7.00
CA LEU A 12 -1.63 -11.45 6.82
C LEU A 12 -3.01 -11.34 6.13
N PHE A 13 -3.28 -12.20 5.14
CA PHE A 13 -4.57 -12.24 4.48
C PHE A 13 -5.71 -12.62 5.44
N ILE A 14 -5.50 -13.66 6.27
CA ILE A 14 -6.45 -14.10 7.29
C ILE A 14 -6.65 -13.00 8.33
N MET A 15 -5.57 -12.42 8.86
CA MET A 15 -5.64 -11.32 9.84
C MET A 15 -6.33 -10.08 9.26
N GLY A 16 -6.15 -9.81 7.96
CA GLY A 16 -6.83 -8.74 7.24
C GLY A 16 -8.34 -8.94 7.08
N SER A 17 -8.87 -10.14 7.34
CA SER A 17 -10.29 -10.48 7.09
C SER A 17 -11.25 -10.01 8.18
N VAL A 18 -10.76 -9.49 9.29
CA VAL A 18 -11.60 -9.01 10.41
C VAL A 18 -12.16 -7.59 10.13
N PRO A 19 -13.15 -7.08 10.85
CA PRO A 19 -13.57 -5.68 10.70
C PRO A 19 -12.45 -4.66 11.02
N PRO A 20 -12.45 -3.46 10.42
CA PRO A 20 -11.50 -2.40 10.76
C PRO A 20 -11.77 -1.87 12.18
N THR A 21 -10.72 -1.74 12.99
CA THR A 21 -10.81 -1.29 14.39
C THR A 21 -9.91 -0.10 14.73
N SER A 22 -8.99 0.26 13.83
CA SER A 22 -8.07 1.37 14.05
C SER A 22 -8.79 2.71 14.01
N ARG A 23 -8.41 3.62 14.93
CA ARG A 23 -8.97 4.97 15.01
C ARG A 23 -8.90 5.71 13.68
N ASP A 24 -7.73 5.79 13.05
CA ASP A 24 -7.58 6.60 11.83
C ASP A 24 -8.42 6.05 10.67
N ALA A 25 -8.54 4.72 10.55
CA ALA A 25 -9.46 4.12 9.58
C ALA A 25 -10.90 4.61 9.81
N LEU A 26 -11.37 4.55 11.06
CA LEU A 26 -12.75 4.85 11.43
C LEU A 26 -13.06 6.34 11.57
N THR A 27 -12.06 7.21 11.66
CA THR A 27 -12.28 8.67 11.74
C THR A 27 -11.99 9.38 10.44
N HIS A 28 -11.20 8.78 9.56
CA HIS A 28 -10.69 9.42 8.36
C HIS A 28 -10.81 8.51 7.13
N HIS A 29 -10.03 7.43 7.05
CA HIS A 29 -9.85 6.69 5.79
C HIS A 29 -11.07 5.92 5.28
N LEU A 30 -12.04 5.65 6.16
CA LEU A 30 -13.35 5.12 5.78
C LEU A 30 -14.45 6.18 5.92
N SER A 31 -14.34 7.08 6.89
CA SER A 31 -15.38 8.08 7.16
C SER A 31 -15.51 9.13 6.05
N VAL A 32 -14.40 9.62 5.50
CA VAL A 32 -14.43 10.57 4.39
C VAL A 32 -15.01 9.91 3.13
N PRO A 33 -14.51 8.75 2.66
CA PRO A 33 -15.14 8.03 1.55
C PRO A 33 -16.63 7.71 1.76
N LYS A 34 -17.03 7.34 2.98
CA LYS A 34 -18.43 7.06 3.30
C LYS A 34 -19.31 8.29 3.07
N LEU A 35 -18.88 9.45 3.57
CA LEU A 35 -19.62 10.70 3.39
C LEU A 35 -19.68 11.12 1.91
N TRP A 36 -18.63 10.87 1.12
CA TRP A 36 -18.69 11.10 -0.33
C TRP A 36 -19.72 10.20 -1.02
N ILE A 37 -19.78 8.93 -0.65
CA ILE A 37 -20.78 7.98 -1.19
C ILE A 37 -22.20 8.45 -0.83
N GLU A 38 -22.44 8.82 0.44
CA GLU A 38 -23.74 9.29 0.92
C GLU A 38 -24.21 10.58 0.20
N ASN A 39 -23.27 11.45 -0.18
CA ASN A 39 -23.57 12.70 -0.88
C ASN A 39 -23.45 12.60 -2.42
N SER A 40 -23.28 11.39 -2.97
CA SER A 40 -23.10 11.15 -4.41
C SER A 40 -21.94 11.94 -5.05
N GLY A 41 -20.90 12.25 -4.28
CA GLY A 41 -19.76 13.03 -4.76
C GLY A 41 -18.90 13.59 -3.63
N MET A 42 -17.76 14.17 -4.01
CA MET A 42 -16.91 14.87 -3.06
C MET A 42 -17.62 16.13 -2.56
N VAL A 43 -17.74 16.26 -1.24
CA VAL A 43 -18.36 17.40 -0.57
C VAL A 43 -17.43 17.98 0.47
N GLU A 44 -17.60 19.27 0.77
CA GLU A 44 -16.82 19.96 1.79
C GLU A 44 -17.20 19.50 3.20
N MET A 45 -16.21 19.29 4.07
CA MET A 45 -16.40 18.84 5.44
C MET A 45 -15.55 19.67 6.43
N PRO A 46 -15.94 20.93 6.72
CA PRO A 46 -15.10 21.84 7.53
C PRO A 46 -14.82 21.33 8.95
N HIS A 47 -15.71 20.51 9.49
CA HIS A 47 -15.60 19.89 10.81
C HIS A 47 -14.65 18.68 10.85
N LEU A 48 -14.21 18.18 9.69
CA LEU A 48 -13.34 17.03 9.56
C LEU A 48 -12.05 17.45 8.84
N ILE A 49 -11.10 18.01 9.60
CA ILE A 49 -9.84 18.58 9.08
C ILE A 49 -9.09 17.59 8.18
N PHE A 50 -9.11 16.30 8.51
CA PHE A 50 -8.45 15.27 7.72
C PHE A 50 -9.00 15.16 6.29
N SER A 51 -10.23 15.62 6.02
CA SER A 51 -10.82 15.64 4.67
C SER A 51 -10.02 16.48 3.65
N TYR A 52 -9.16 17.38 4.13
CA TYR A 52 -8.31 18.23 3.28
C TYR A 52 -6.91 17.65 3.04
N TYR A 53 -6.59 16.46 3.56
CA TYR A 53 -5.32 15.80 3.27
C TYR A 53 -5.36 15.13 1.88
N PRO A 54 -4.22 14.78 1.27
CA PRO A 54 -4.22 14.04 0.01
C PRO A 54 -4.90 12.67 0.15
N MET A 55 -5.95 12.42 -0.65
CA MET A 55 -6.86 11.26 -0.53
C MET A 55 -6.65 10.20 -1.61
N ASN A 56 -5.47 10.13 -2.22
CA ASN A 56 -5.27 9.31 -3.44
C ASN A 56 -5.59 7.82 -3.23
N LEU A 57 -5.22 7.26 -2.07
CA LEU A 57 -5.54 5.87 -1.73
C LEU A 57 -7.00 5.71 -1.29
N ASP A 58 -7.54 6.69 -0.58
CA ASP A 58 -8.93 6.72 -0.12
C ASP A 58 -9.93 6.71 -1.29
N LEU A 59 -9.56 7.30 -2.44
CA LEU A 59 -10.32 7.16 -3.69
C LEU A 59 -10.42 5.70 -4.16
N LEU A 60 -9.38 4.90 -3.97
CA LEU A 60 -9.43 3.47 -4.26
C LEU A 60 -10.33 2.73 -3.27
N TYR A 61 -10.43 3.22 -2.03
CA TYR A 61 -11.28 2.65 -0.98
C TYR A 61 -12.76 2.93 -1.21
N VAL A 62 -13.11 4.01 -1.92
CA VAL A 62 -14.51 4.27 -2.34
C VAL A 62 -15.09 3.07 -3.11
N ILE A 63 -14.31 2.43 -3.98
CA ILE A 63 -14.77 1.34 -4.85
C ILE A 63 -15.39 0.19 -4.05
N PRO A 64 -14.69 -0.50 -3.13
CA PRO A 64 -15.30 -1.55 -2.32
C PRO A 64 -16.39 -1.03 -1.38
N MET A 65 -16.28 0.22 -0.91
CA MET A 65 -17.27 0.82 -0.02
C MET A 65 -18.61 1.10 -0.71
N LEU A 66 -18.61 1.37 -2.03
CA LEU A 66 -19.84 1.46 -2.83
C LEU A 66 -20.64 0.14 -2.81
N PHE A 67 -19.95 -0.99 -2.64
CA PHE A 67 -20.57 -2.31 -2.48
C PHE A 67 -20.84 -2.68 -1.01
N GLY A 68 -20.73 -1.72 -0.08
CA GLY A 68 -20.97 -1.91 1.35
C GLY A 68 -19.86 -2.70 2.06
N ASN A 69 -18.64 -2.76 1.50
CA ASN A 69 -17.54 -3.52 2.08
C ASN A 69 -16.42 -2.61 2.61
N ASP A 70 -16.24 -2.62 3.94
CA ASP A 70 -15.22 -1.86 4.67
C ASP A 70 -13.95 -2.68 5.01
N ILE A 71 -13.91 -3.96 4.60
CA ILE A 71 -12.78 -4.87 4.80
C ILE A 71 -11.80 -4.81 3.63
N ILE A 72 -12.31 -4.80 2.38
CA ILE A 72 -11.50 -4.80 1.15
C ILE A 72 -10.49 -3.64 1.06
N PRO A 73 -10.76 -2.42 1.56
CA PRO A 73 -9.74 -1.36 1.65
C PRO A 73 -8.41 -1.81 2.27
N LYS A 74 -8.43 -2.72 3.26
CA LYS A 74 -7.20 -3.28 3.85
C LYS A 74 -6.39 -4.09 2.85
N TYR A 75 -7.06 -4.84 1.99
CA TYR A 75 -6.39 -5.61 0.95
C TYR A 75 -5.83 -4.73 -0.15
N ILE A 76 -6.50 -3.61 -0.49
CA ILE A 76 -5.92 -2.61 -1.40
C ILE A 76 -4.62 -2.06 -0.79
N HIS A 77 -4.63 -1.70 0.48
CA HIS A 77 -3.42 -1.26 1.19
C HIS A 77 -2.33 -2.35 1.22
N PHE A 78 -2.70 -3.60 1.51
CA PHE A 78 -1.79 -4.75 1.53
C PHE A 78 -1.17 -5.05 0.17
N LEU A 79 -1.91 -4.86 -0.93
CA LEU A 79 -1.37 -5.03 -2.29
C LEU A 79 -0.18 -4.10 -2.55
N PHE A 80 -0.15 -2.90 -1.96
CA PHE A 80 1.02 -2.02 -2.04
C PHE A 80 2.23 -2.54 -1.26
N ALA A 81 2.04 -3.23 -0.12
CA ALA A 81 3.13 -3.95 0.54
C ALA A 81 3.67 -5.09 -0.35
N LEU A 82 2.79 -5.85 -1.01
CA LEU A 82 3.21 -6.90 -1.95
C LEU A 82 3.93 -6.34 -3.18
N GLY A 83 3.45 -5.22 -3.73
CA GLY A 83 4.13 -4.49 -4.80
C GLY A 83 5.52 -4.01 -4.38
N THR A 84 5.63 -3.44 -3.18
CA THR A 84 6.92 -3.00 -2.62
C THR A 84 7.87 -4.19 -2.42
N ALA A 85 7.38 -5.30 -1.86
CA ALA A 85 8.13 -6.55 -1.71
C ALA A 85 8.64 -7.07 -3.06
N TRP A 86 7.82 -7.04 -4.11
CA TRP A 86 8.23 -7.43 -5.45
C TRP A 86 9.33 -6.53 -6.03
N LEU A 87 9.25 -5.21 -5.80
CA LEU A 87 10.29 -4.27 -6.22
C LEU A 87 11.60 -4.47 -5.44
N ILE A 88 11.54 -4.75 -4.13
CA ILE A 88 12.71 -5.11 -3.32
C ILE A 88 13.37 -6.37 -3.88
N HIS A 89 12.58 -7.41 -4.18
CA HIS A 89 13.08 -8.64 -4.79
C HIS A 89 13.79 -8.36 -6.12
N SER A 90 13.13 -7.59 -7.00
CA SER A 90 13.63 -7.27 -8.33
C SER A 90 14.94 -6.48 -8.27
N TYR A 91 15.03 -5.50 -7.36
CA TYR A 91 16.24 -4.73 -7.13
C TYR A 91 17.41 -5.58 -6.59
N LEU A 92 17.16 -6.42 -5.59
CA LEU A 92 18.18 -7.24 -4.94
C LEU A 92 18.64 -8.42 -5.83
N LYS A 93 17.74 -9.04 -6.58
CA LYS A 93 18.07 -10.18 -7.46
C LYS A 93 19.13 -9.83 -8.52
N GLN A 94 19.16 -8.57 -8.97
CA GLN A 94 20.16 -8.10 -9.92
C GLN A 94 21.56 -7.89 -9.31
N ARG A 95 21.68 -7.82 -7.98
CA ARG A 95 22.91 -7.43 -7.27
C ARG A 95 23.41 -8.50 -6.29
N THR A 96 22.60 -9.52 -6.02
CA THR A 96 22.85 -10.52 -4.97
C THR A 96 22.36 -11.89 -5.43
N THR A 97 22.26 -12.86 -4.51
CA THR A 97 21.72 -14.18 -4.81
C THR A 97 20.20 -14.23 -4.68
N ARG A 98 19.56 -15.23 -5.31
CA ARG A 98 18.12 -15.49 -5.14
C ARG A 98 17.75 -15.62 -3.66
N THR A 99 18.56 -16.29 -2.85
CA THR A 99 18.30 -16.47 -1.42
C THR A 99 18.31 -15.14 -0.66
N LEU A 100 19.29 -14.28 -0.90
CA LEU A 100 19.38 -12.96 -0.25
C LEU A 100 18.27 -12.03 -0.69
N SER A 101 17.89 -12.06 -1.98
CA SER A 101 16.74 -11.28 -2.46
C SER A 101 15.42 -11.70 -1.80
N LEU A 102 15.20 -13.00 -1.58
CA LEU A 102 14.02 -13.51 -0.89
C LEU A 102 14.08 -13.23 0.62
N LEU A 103 15.27 -13.24 1.22
CA LEU A 103 15.46 -12.83 2.60
C LEU A 103 15.09 -11.36 2.80
N GLY A 104 15.48 -10.47 1.88
CA GLY A 104 15.08 -9.06 1.93
C GLY A 104 13.57 -8.86 1.90
N VAL A 105 12.86 -9.62 1.04
CA VAL A 105 11.39 -9.63 1.03
C VAL A 105 10.81 -10.12 2.36
N LEU A 106 11.35 -11.22 2.88
CA LEU A 106 10.88 -11.80 4.13
C LEU A 106 11.03 -10.80 5.27
N LEU A 107 12.21 -10.19 5.41
CA LEU A 107 12.48 -9.19 6.44
C LEU A 107 11.54 -7.98 6.33
N PHE A 108 11.31 -7.46 5.12
CA PHE A 108 10.38 -6.36 4.89
C PHE A 108 8.95 -6.73 5.33
N LEU A 109 8.39 -7.81 4.79
CA LEU A 109 7.01 -8.22 5.10
C LEU A 109 6.83 -8.66 6.56
N SER A 110 7.87 -9.19 7.20
CA SER A 110 7.84 -9.58 8.62
C SER A 110 8.13 -8.43 9.58
N THR A 111 8.49 -7.25 9.08
CA THR A 111 8.76 -6.10 9.94
C THR A 111 7.46 -5.72 10.68
N PRO A 112 7.44 -5.59 12.02
CA PRO A 112 6.21 -5.40 12.79
C PRO A 112 5.32 -4.23 12.30
N VAL A 113 5.94 -3.13 11.85
CA VAL A 113 5.20 -1.99 11.31
C VAL A 113 4.49 -2.34 10.00
N ILE A 114 5.15 -3.11 9.11
CA ILE A 114 4.58 -3.55 7.83
C ILE A 114 3.48 -4.58 8.06
N VAL A 115 3.66 -5.50 9.02
CA VAL A 115 2.63 -6.45 9.44
C VAL A 115 1.38 -5.70 9.91
N ARG A 116 1.52 -4.72 10.81
CA ARG A 116 0.39 -3.92 11.32
C ARG A 116 -0.32 -3.16 10.20
N LEU A 117 0.45 -2.51 9.31
CA LEU A 117 -0.10 -1.72 8.22
C LEU A 117 -0.80 -2.60 7.16
N SER A 118 -0.29 -3.80 6.92
CA SER A 118 -0.85 -4.77 5.96
C SER A 118 -2.25 -5.26 6.35
N ILE A 119 -2.67 -5.06 7.60
CA ILE A 119 -3.98 -5.47 8.12
C ILE A 119 -4.82 -4.27 8.57
N SER A 120 -4.47 -3.05 8.16
CA SER A 120 -5.15 -1.80 8.56
C SER A 120 -5.49 -0.95 7.34
N VAL A 121 -6.59 -0.17 7.40
CA VAL A 121 -6.97 0.79 6.35
C VAL A 121 -6.21 2.10 6.60
N TYR A 122 -5.09 2.27 5.91
CA TYR A 122 -4.15 3.39 6.03
C TYR A 122 -3.64 3.76 4.63
N VAL A 123 -2.70 4.70 4.52
CA VAL A 123 -2.14 5.12 3.22
C VAL A 123 -0.63 4.85 3.08
N ASP A 124 0.03 4.50 4.18
CA ASP A 124 1.48 4.39 4.32
C ASP A 124 2.13 3.39 3.35
N LEU A 125 1.52 2.22 3.13
CA LEU A 125 2.05 1.22 2.20
C LEU A 125 1.97 1.71 0.76
N GLY A 126 0.93 2.49 0.41
CA GLY A 126 0.85 3.17 -0.87
C GLY A 126 1.97 4.20 -1.03
N LEU A 127 2.18 5.03 0.00
CA LEU A 127 3.29 5.99 0.01
C LEU A 127 4.64 5.31 -0.18
N ILE A 128 4.92 4.23 0.57
CA ILE A 128 6.16 3.45 0.45
C ILE A 128 6.31 2.90 -0.97
N PHE A 129 5.24 2.31 -1.53
CA PHE A 129 5.28 1.76 -2.88
C PHE A 129 5.64 2.81 -3.93
N PHE A 130 4.89 3.92 -3.98
CA PHE A 130 5.14 4.97 -4.97
C PHE A 130 6.49 5.66 -4.76
N SER A 131 6.92 5.85 -3.51
CA SER A 131 8.26 6.38 -3.21
C SER A 131 9.35 5.45 -3.71
N TRP A 132 9.19 4.13 -3.53
CA TRP A 132 10.16 3.15 -3.99
C TRP A 132 10.19 3.00 -5.50
N VAL A 133 9.03 3.05 -6.16
CA VAL A 133 8.93 3.13 -7.64
C VAL A 133 9.71 4.34 -8.15
N SER A 134 9.47 5.51 -7.56
CA SER A 134 10.15 6.76 -7.96
C SER A 134 11.66 6.65 -7.84
N ILE A 135 12.16 6.18 -6.69
CA ILE A 135 13.60 5.98 -6.45
C ILE A 135 14.17 4.92 -7.40
N PHE A 136 13.45 3.82 -7.62
CA PHE A 136 13.90 2.74 -8.50
C PHE A 136 14.10 3.24 -9.94
N PHE A 137 13.12 3.95 -10.48
CA PHE A 137 13.23 4.53 -11.82
C PHE A 137 14.27 5.65 -11.91
N LEU A 138 14.44 6.44 -10.86
CA LEU A 138 15.50 7.45 -10.78
C LEU A 138 16.91 6.80 -10.84
N PHE A 139 17.12 5.68 -10.15
CA PHE A 139 18.39 4.95 -10.22
C PHE A 139 18.65 4.32 -11.60
N GLU A 140 17.62 3.80 -12.24
CA GLU A 140 17.75 3.26 -13.61
C GLU A 140 18.02 4.38 -14.63
N TRP A 141 17.39 5.55 -14.47
CA TRP A 141 17.71 6.73 -15.28
C TRP A 141 19.17 7.18 -15.07
N ALA A 142 19.65 7.26 -13.82
CA ALA A 142 21.03 7.68 -13.54
C ALA A 142 22.08 6.73 -14.16
N ARG A 143 21.76 5.45 -14.31
CA ARG A 143 22.62 4.45 -14.97
C ARG A 143 22.60 4.52 -16.48
N SER A 144 21.53 5.05 -17.06
CA SER A 144 21.33 5.16 -18.50
C SER A 144 20.53 6.42 -18.82
N PRO A 145 21.16 7.61 -18.77
CA PRO A 145 20.48 8.91 -18.90
C PRO A 145 19.89 9.19 -20.31
N LYS A 146 19.80 8.17 -21.17
CA LYS A 146 19.38 8.26 -22.57
C LYS A 146 17.88 8.12 -22.81
N SER A 147 17.06 7.91 -21.77
CA SER A 147 15.62 7.69 -21.93
C SER A 147 14.80 8.47 -20.89
N LEU A 148 14.14 9.55 -21.36
CA LEU A 148 13.14 10.33 -20.63
C LEU A 148 11.96 9.47 -20.11
N LYS A 149 11.74 8.27 -20.68
CA LYS A 149 10.66 7.38 -20.25
C LYS A 149 10.78 7.02 -18.77
N HIS A 150 12.00 6.80 -18.26
CA HIS A 150 12.19 6.46 -16.85
C HIS A 150 11.86 7.63 -15.91
N LEU A 151 12.03 8.87 -16.35
CA LEU A 151 11.65 10.06 -15.58
C LEU A 151 10.13 10.32 -15.61
N ILE A 152 9.44 9.90 -16.67
CA ILE A 152 7.97 10.04 -16.76
C ILE A 152 7.27 9.02 -15.84
N PHE A 153 7.87 7.85 -15.65
CA PHE A 153 7.33 6.77 -14.80
C PHE A 153 7.85 6.80 -13.35
N SER A 154 8.80 7.68 -13.02
CA SER A 154 9.27 7.93 -11.65
C SER A 154 8.37 8.90 -10.91
#